data_AF-A0A1A7KET4-F1
#
_entry.id   AF-A0A1A7KET4-F1
#
_cell.length_a   1.000
_cell.length_b   1.000
_cell.length_c   1.000
_cell.angle_alpha   90.00
_cell.angle_beta   90.00
_cell.angle_gamma   90.00
#
_symmetry.space_group_name_H-M   'P 1'
#
loop_
_entity.id
_entity.type
_entity.pdbx_description
1 polymer ?
#
loop_
_entity_poly.entity_id
_entity_poly.type
_entity_poly.pdbx_seq_one_letter_code
_entity_poly.pdbx_strand_id
1 'polypeptide(L)' 'MENKKGGTFFFAIIAIIVGGALWKQIDFRTMTVDKTALSIVYLCTFLFSVFFLIRSLRHRGQK' A
#
# COMPACT_ATOMS: atom_id res chain seq x y z
N MET A 1 20.30 -12.43 14.50
CA MET A 1 19.07 -11.97 15.18
C MET A 1 17.93 -11.96 14.16
N GLU A 2 17.19 -13.05 14.20
CA GLU A 2 15.88 -13.33 13.63
C GLU A 2 14.90 -12.21 14.04
N ASN A 3 14.24 -11.52 13.10
CA ASN A 3 13.08 -10.59 13.30
C ASN A 3 12.88 -9.55 12.16
N LYS A 4 13.58 -9.62 11.03
CA LYS A 4 13.33 -8.67 9.90
C LYS A 4 12.00 -8.88 9.17
N LYS A 5 11.19 -9.90 9.52
CA LYS A 5 9.91 -10.20 8.82
C LYS A 5 8.73 -9.34 9.31
N GLY A 6 8.76 -8.82 10.55
CA GLY A 6 7.64 -8.09 11.14
C GLY A 6 7.23 -6.82 10.37
N GLY A 7 8.20 -6.01 9.93
CA GLY A 7 7.92 -4.79 9.18
C GLY A 7 7.26 -5.05 7.82
N THR A 8 7.77 -6.05 7.07
CA THR A 8 7.22 -6.45 5.77
C THR A 8 5.77 -6.93 5.88
N PHE A 9 5.44 -7.68 6.94
CA PHE A 9 4.09 -8.17 7.18
C PHE A 9 3.11 -7.02 7.51
N PHE A 10 3.53 -6.06 8.33
CA PHE A 10 2.74 -4.88 8.65
C PHE A 10 2.44 -4.02 7.40
N PHE A 11 3.47 -3.74 6.58
CA PHE A 11 3.29 -3.03 5.32
C PHE A 11 2.38 -3.79 4.33
N ALA A 12 2.45 -5.13 4.30
CA ALA A 12 1.57 -5.95 3.46
C ALA A 12 0.09 -5.85 3.90
N ILE A 13 -0.19 -5.89 5.20
CA ILE A 13 -1.56 -5.69 5.73
C ILE A 13 -2.09 -4.31 5.35
N ILE A 14 -1.28 -3.25 5.56
CA ILE A 14 -1.65 -1.89 5.18
C ILE A 14 -1.92 -1.81 3.68
N ALA A 15 -1.08 -2.41 2.85
CA ALA A 15 -1.28 -2.41 1.41
C ALA A 15 -2.62 -3.07 1.02
N ILE A 16 -2.99 -4.20 1.63
CA ILE A 16 -4.26 -4.88 1.35
C ILE A 16 -5.45 -4.00 1.78
N ILE A 17 -5.42 -3.46 3.00
CA ILE A 17 -6.53 -2.64 3.54
C ILE A 17 -6.67 -1.34 2.76
N VAL A 18 -5.58 -0.59 2.57
CA VAL A 18 -5.58 0.70 1.87
C VAL A 18 -5.87 0.50 0.38
N GLY A 19 -5.34 -0.54 -0.24
CA GLY A 19 -5.63 -0.91 -1.62
C GLY A 19 -7.11 -1.27 -1.82
N GLY A 20 -7.69 -2.06 -0.92
CA GLY A 20 -9.13 -2.35 -0.92
C GLY A 20 -10.00 -1.11 -0.69
N ALA A 21 -9.59 -0.22 0.22
CA ALA A 21 -10.30 1.03 0.48
C ALA A 21 -10.23 2.02 -0.70
N LEU A 22 -9.10 2.07 -1.41
CA LEU A 22 -8.94 2.82 -2.67
C LEU A 22 -9.87 2.27 -3.75
N TRP A 23 -9.86 0.95 -3.94
CA TRP A 23 -10.71 0.29 -4.94
C TRP A 23 -12.20 0.59 -4.72
N LYS A 24 -12.62 0.67 -3.46
CA LYS A 24 -14.02 0.97 -3.10
C LYS A 24 -14.35 2.46 -3.21
N GLN A 25 -13.40 3.37 -3.00
CA GLN A 25 -13.61 4.81 -3.11
C GLN A 25 -13.56 5.33 -4.55
N ILE A 26 -12.91 4.60 -5.46
CA ILE A 26 -12.91 4.95 -6.86
C ILE A 26 -14.18 4.36 -7.48
N ASP A 27 -15.21 5.19 -7.60
CA ASP A 27 -16.39 4.82 -8.35
C ASP A 27 -16.09 4.97 -9.85
N PHE A 28 -15.55 3.90 -10.44
CA PHE A 28 -15.23 3.83 -11.87
C PHE A 28 -16.46 3.99 -12.77
N ARG A 29 -17.67 3.90 -12.20
CA ARG A 29 -18.93 4.01 -12.93
C ARG A 29 -19.35 5.46 -13.14
N THR A 30 -19.02 6.34 -12.19
CA THR A 30 -19.37 7.77 -12.23
C THR A 30 -18.14 8.69 -12.38
N MET A 31 -16.93 8.13 -12.50
CA MET A 31 -15.66 8.88 -12.49
C MET A 31 -15.53 9.84 -11.29
N THR A 32 -16.30 9.59 -10.23
CA THR A 32 -16.40 10.49 -9.09
C THR A 32 -15.73 9.83 -7.90
N VAL A 33 -14.76 10.53 -7.31
CA VAL A 33 -14.10 10.10 -6.09
C VAL A 33 -14.74 10.86 -4.93
N ASP A 34 -15.71 10.19 -4.28
CA ASP A 34 -16.57 10.76 -3.24
C ASP A 34 -15.77 11.55 -2.18
N LYS A 35 -14.62 11.00 -1.78
CA LYS A 35 -13.65 11.66 -0.90
C LYS A 35 -12.29 11.76 -1.57
N THR A 36 -12.20 12.61 -2.60
CA THR A 36 -10.98 12.85 -3.39
C THR A 36 -9.75 13.07 -2.50
N ALA A 37 -9.85 13.90 -1.46
CA ALA A 37 -8.74 14.14 -0.53
C ALA A 37 -8.30 12.88 0.24
N LEU A 38 -9.25 12.07 0.71
CA LEU A 38 -8.96 10.83 1.44
C LEU A 38 -8.33 9.77 0.53
N SER A 39 -8.84 9.67 -0.69
CA SER A 39 -8.28 8.79 -1.73
C SER A 39 -6.84 9.15 -2.10
N ILE A 40 -6.49 10.44 -2.18
CA ILE A 40 -5.11 10.87 -2.43
C ILE A 40 -4.20 10.42 -1.29
N VAL A 41 -4.61 10.61 -0.03
CA VAL A 41 -3.82 10.18 1.14
C VAL A 41 -3.61 8.66 1.14
N TYR A 42 -4.67 7.89 0.83
CA TYR A 42 -4.57 6.44 0.68
C TYR A 42 -3.67 6.05 -0.49
N LEU A 43 -3.74 6.72 -1.63
CA LEU A 43 -2.89 6.43 -2.78
C LEU A 43 -1.42 6.67 -2.45
N CYS A 44 -1.09 7.81 -1.86
CA CYS A 44 0.26 8.11 -1.40
C CYS A 44 0.76 7.05 -0.40
N THR A 45 -0.07 6.69 0.59
CA THR A 45 0.29 5.68 1.61
C THR A 45 0.49 4.29 0.99
N PHE A 46 -0.37 3.91 0.05
CA PHE A 46 -0.28 2.63 -0.66
C PHE A 46 0.99 2.56 -1.52
N LEU A 47 1.26 3.58 -2.32
CA LEU A 47 2.48 3.66 -3.14
C LEU A 47 3.75 3.62 -2.27
N PHE A 48 3.76 4.33 -1.15
CA PHE A 48 4.89 4.33 -0.23
C PHE A 48 5.12 2.96 0.39
N SER A 49 4.05 2.32 0.86
CA SER A 49 4.08 0.96 1.44
C SER A 49 4.59 -0.07 0.42
N VAL A 50 4.02 -0.07 -0.79
CA VAL A 50 4.41 -0.98 -1.88
C VAL A 50 5.85 -0.73 -2.33
N PHE A 51 6.26 0.52 -2.47
CA PHE A 51 7.63 0.87 -2.83
C PHE A 51 8.64 0.35 -1.79
N PHE A 52 8.35 0.56 -0.51
CA PHE A 52 9.22 0.09 0.58
C PHE A 52 9.25 -1.45 0.65
N LEU A 53 8.12 -2.10 0.40
CA LEU A 53 8.01 -3.56 0.32
C LEU A 53 8.86 -4.13 -0.82
N ILE A 54 8.69 -3.60 -2.05
CA ILE A 54 9.45 -4.04 -3.25
C ILE A 54 10.94 -3.77 -3.05
N ARG A 55 11.31 -2.59 -2.54
CA ARG A 55 12.72 -2.24 -2.30
C ARG A 55 13.36 -3.12 -1.23
N SER A 56 12.61 -3.47 -0.18
CA SER A 56 13.03 -4.41 0.86
C SER A 56 13.22 -5.83 0.31
N LEU A 57 12.32 -6.29 -0.56
CA LEU A 57 12.43 -7.59 -1.24
C LEU A 57 13.66 -7.63 -2.17
N ARG A 58 13.89 -6.58 -2.96
CA ARG A 58 15.05 -6.48 -3.88
C ARG A 58 16.39 -6.52 -3.14
N HIS A 59 16.46 -5.95 -1.94
CA HIS A 59 17.67 -6.01 -1.09
C HIS A 59 17.88 -7.38 -0.42
N ARG A 60 16.86 -8.24 -0.31
CA ARG A 60 17.03 -9.61 0.22
C ARG A 60 17.50 -10.62 -0.83
N GLY A 61 17.28 -10.36 -2.12
CA GLY A 61 17.79 -11.20 -3.21
C GLY A 61 19.28 -11.00 -3.54
N GLN A 62 19.97 -10.08 -2.86
CA GLN A 62 21.40 -9.78 -3.00
C GLN A 62 22.22 -10.27 -1.79
N LYS A 63 21.73 -11.29 -1.08
CA LYS A 63 22.47 -11.99 -0.02
C LYS A 63 22.39 -13.49 -0.22
#